data_AF-A0A316A101-F1
#
_entry.id   AF-A0A316A101-F1
#
_cell.length_a   1.000
_cell.length_b   1.000
_cell.length_c   1.000
_cell.angle_alpha   90.00
_cell.angle_beta   90.00
_cell.angle_gamma   90.00
#
_symmetry.space_group_name_H-M   'P 1'
#
loop_
_entity.id
_entity.type
_entity.pdbx_description
1 polymer ?
#
loop_
_entity_poly.entity_id
_entity_poly.type
_entity_poly.pdbx_seq_one_letter_code
_entity_poly.pdbx_strand_id
1 'polypeptide(L)'
;MNFLSIIAIVLLIVEVIILFTLRKNRANLSGKVKWLVLIGIIIIPITALALGNYHLFETSKESESCMKCHVMAPIAHDMLDEESMTLAARHYKNGWIQSYECYSCHKDYGFQGTMKAKLDGYRHLMRYVTKTYHEPIQYRGEFKNQNCLNCHEGKEAFVSVKEHEPVLVNMQSETPNISCLNCHGRAHPERSRRTPGHPDYEKLLELPDHAQRSVEEQKAYIMSLEK
;
A
#
# COMPACT_ATOMS: atom_id res chain seq x y z
N MET A 1 14.83 12.87 -18.59
CA MET A 1 15.51 12.10 -17.53
C MET A 1 15.64 13.00 -16.31
N ASN A 2 15.20 12.56 -15.13
CA ASN A 2 15.38 13.36 -13.91
C ASN A 2 16.87 13.41 -13.52
N PHE A 3 17.26 14.44 -12.76
CA PHE A 3 18.64 14.66 -12.33
C PHE A 3 19.27 13.43 -11.65
N LEU A 4 18.47 12.71 -10.85
CA LEU A 4 18.86 11.46 -10.19
C LEU A 4 19.22 10.34 -11.19
N SER A 5 18.50 10.22 -12.30
CA SER A 5 18.79 9.23 -13.35
C SER A 5 20.13 9.50 -14.02
N ILE A 6 20.49 10.78 -14.22
CA ILE A 6 21.77 11.18 -14.81
C ILE A 6 22.91 10.79 -13.86
N ILE A 7 22.78 11.09 -12.57
CA ILE A 7 23.77 10.70 -11.55
C ILE A 7 23.94 9.19 -11.50
N ALA A 8 22.84 8.42 -11.50
CA ALA A 8 22.89 6.97 -11.45
C ALA A 8 23.63 6.37 -12.67
N ILE A 9 23.38 6.90 -13.87
CA ILE A 9 24.06 6.46 -15.10
C ILE A 9 25.55 6.79 -15.05
N VAL A 10 25.92 7.99 -14.59
CA VAL A 10 27.34 8.37 -14.46
C VAL A 10 28.06 7.47 -13.46
N LEU A 11 27.45 7.18 -12.30
CA LEU A 11 28.02 6.27 -11.30
C LEU A 11 28.21 4.85 -11.87
N LEU A 12 27.24 4.33 -12.62
CA LEU A 12 27.34 3.03 -13.27
C LEU A 12 28.50 2.99 -14.27
N ILE A 13 28.66 4.04 -15.10
CA ILE A 13 29.76 4.14 -16.07
C ILE A 13 31.11 4.16 -15.35
N VAL A 14 31.23 4.95 -14.27
CA VAL A 14 32.46 5.02 -13.45
C VAL A 14 32.77 3.66 -12.83
N GLU A 15 31.78 2.97 -12.28
CA GLU A 15 31.94 1.63 -11.72
C GLU A 15 32.44 0.63 -12.78
N VAL A 16 31.84 0.62 -13.98
CA VAL A 16 32.27 -0.25 -15.08
C VAL A 16 33.71 0.05 -15.52
N ILE A 17 34.10 1.33 -15.63
CA ILE A 17 35.47 1.73 -15.98
C ILE A 17 36.47 1.30 -14.91
N ILE A 18 36.14 1.49 -13.63
CA ILE A 18 36.96 1.04 -12.50
C ILE A 18 37.14 -0.47 -12.54
N LEU A 19 36.06 -1.23 -12.73
CA LEU A 19 36.10 -2.69 -12.82
C LEU A 19 36.92 -3.18 -14.01
N PHE A 20 36.78 -2.54 -15.18
CA PHE A 20 37.56 -2.87 -16.36
C PHE A 20 39.06 -2.62 -16.14
N THR A 21 39.41 -1.49 -15.52
CA THR A 21 40.79 -1.12 -15.21
C THR A 21 41.42 -2.06 -14.18
N LEU A 22 40.68 -2.40 -13.13
CA LEU A 22 41.10 -3.36 -12.11
C LEU A 22 41.30 -4.76 -12.70
N ARG A 23 40.42 -5.19 -13.61
CA ARG A 23 40.56 -6.47 -14.32
C ARG A 23 41.79 -6.50 -15.22
N LYS A 24 42.06 -5.42 -15.97
CA LYS A 24 43.24 -5.29 -16.84
C LYS A 24 44.54 -5.35 -16.04
N ASN A 25 44.58 -4.74 -14.85
CA ASN A 25 45.76 -4.69 -13.99
C ASN A 25 45.82 -5.79 -12.92
N ARG A 26 45.04 -6.88 -13.05
CA ARG A 26 44.92 -7.96 -12.05
C ARG A 26 46.23 -8.59 -11.57
N ALA A 27 47.25 -8.61 -12.42
CA ALA A 27 48.56 -9.19 -12.13
C ALA A 27 49.34 -8.34 -11.09
N ASN A 28 49.11 -7.03 -11.07
CA ASN A 28 49.84 -6.07 -10.23
C ASN A 28 49.08 -5.72 -8.93
N LEU A 29 47.89 -6.28 -8.71
CA LEU A 29 47.09 -6.03 -7.51
C LEU A 29 47.50 -6.96 -6.35
N SER A 30 47.73 -6.37 -5.18
CA SER A 30 47.99 -7.13 -3.94
C SER A 30 46.76 -7.96 -3.54
N GLY A 31 46.99 -9.06 -2.82
CA GLY A 31 45.91 -9.94 -2.36
C GLY A 31 44.85 -9.22 -1.51
N LYS A 32 45.26 -8.21 -0.72
CA LYS A 32 44.35 -7.38 0.09
C LYS A 32 43.40 -6.56 -0.79
N VAL A 33 43.92 -5.95 -1.87
CA VAL A 33 43.12 -5.14 -2.79
C VAL A 33 42.13 -6.01 -3.56
N LYS A 34 42.52 -7.22 -3.97
CA LYS A 34 41.62 -8.18 -4.64
C LYS A 34 40.43 -8.56 -3.75
N TRP A 35 40.67 -8.82 -2.47
CA TRP A 35 39.61 -9.11 -1.49
C TRP A 35 38.69 -7.92 -1.26
N LEU A 36 39.26 -6.71 -1.12
CA LEU A 36 38.49 -5.48 -0.89
C LEU A 36 37.60 -5.16 -2.09
N VAL A 37 38.10 -5.32 -3.32
CA VAL A 37 37.33 -5.16 -4.57
C VAL A 37 36.22 -6.20 -4.67
N LEU A 38 36.49 -7.47 -4.35
CA LEU A 38 35.47 -8.53 -4.37
C LEU A 38 34.34 -8.23 -3.38
N ILE A 39 34.68 -7.82 -2.16
CA ILE A 39 33.71 -7.41 -1.14
C ILE A 39 32.91 -6.19 -1.62
N GLY A 40 33.58 -5.18 -2.21
CA GLY A 40 32.92 -4.00 -2.75
C GLY A 40 31.90 -4.33 -3.84
N ILE A 41 32.27 -5.16 -4.82
CA ILE A 41 31.39 -5.59 -5.92
C ILE A 41 30.18 -6.38 -5.44
N ILE A 42 30.28 -7.08 -4.32
CA ILE A 42 29.16 -7.86 -3.78
C ILE A 42 28.31 -6.98 -2.86
N ILE A 43 28.93 -6.30 -1.90
CA ILE A 43 28.22 -5.53 -0.88
C ILE A 43 27.55 -4.30 -1.47
N ILE A 44 28.23 -3.52 -2.32
CA ILE A 44 27.68 -2.26 -2.83
C ILE A 44 26.39 -2.48 -3.62
N PRO A 45 26.31 -3.40 -4.61
CA PRO A 45 25.06 -3.67 -5.32
C PRO A 45 23.98 -4.25 -4.41
N ILE A 46 24.32 -5.14 -3.48
CA ILE A 46 23.34 -5.70 -2.53
C ILE A 46 22.76 -4.59 -1.65
N THR A 47 23.60 -3.70 -1.11
CA THR A 47 23.14 -2.56 -0.29
C THR A 47 22.32 -1.58 -1.12
N ALA A 48 22.74 -1.26 -2.34
CA ALA A 48 21.97 -0.40 -3.24
C ALA A 48 20.59 -1.00 -3.57
N LEU A 49 20.54 -2.31 -3.88
CA LEU A 49 19.29 -3.03 -4.07
C LEU A 49 18.44 -3.02 -2.80
N ALA A 50 19.02 -3.29 -1.63
CA ALA A 50 18.28 -3.32 -0.37
C ALA A 50 17.66 -1.95 -0.05
N LEU A 51 18.44 -0.87 -0.16
CA LEU A 51 17.97 0.50 0.09
C LEU A 51 16.91 0.96 -0.93
N GLY A 52 17.15 0.69 -2.22
CA GLY A 52 16.19 1.02 -3.27
C GLY A 52 14.87 0.27 -3.11
N ASN A 53 14.92 -1.03 -2.79
CA ASN A 53 13.73 -1.83 -2.53
C ASN A 53 13.04 -1.44 -1.22
N TYR A 54 13.78 -1.00 -0.19
CA TYR A 54 13.19 -0.57 1.08
C TYR A 54 12.26 0.62 0.89
N HIS A 55 12.66 1.63 0.11
CA HIS A 55 11.80 2.78 -0.15
C HIS A 55 10.51 2.38 -0.89
N LEU A 56 10.61 1.52 -1.91
CA LEU A 56 9.43 0.96 -2.61
C LEU A 56 8.55 0.12 -1.67
N PHE A 57 9.18 -0.61 -0.75
CA PHE A 57 8.50 -1.43 0.23
C PHE A 57 7.74 -0.59 1.26
N GLU A 58 8.26 0.55 1.69
CA GLU A 58 7.55 1.43 2.60
C GLU A 58 6.44 2.23 1.89
N THR A 59 6.75 2.87 0.76
CA THR A 59 5.76 3.67 0.00
C THR A 59 4.59 2.85 -0.55
N SER A 60 4.78 1.56 -0.85
CA SER A 60 3.68 0.67 -1.25
C SER A 60 2.63 0.40 -0.17
N LYS A 61 2.84 0.87 1.07
CA LYS A 61 1.85 0.80 2.16
C LYS A 61 0.92 2.02 2.17
N GLU A 62 1.33 3.12 1.56
CA GLU A 62 0.57 4.37 1.54
C GLU A 62 -0.72 4.19 0.74
N SER A 63 -1.80 4.80 1.20
CA SER A 63 -3.09 4.74 0.52
C SER A 63 -2.99 5.29 -0.91
N GLU A 64 -2.19 6.33 -1.15
CA GLU A 64 -1.95 6.89 -2.49
C GLU A 64 -1.46 5.83 -3.48
N SER A 65 -0.57 4.94 -3.04
CA SER A 65 -0.08 3.84 -3.88
C SER A 65 -1.19 2.86 -4.29
N CYS A 66 -2.14 2.58 -3.39
CA CYS A 66 -3.30 1.74 -3.69
C CYS A 66 -4.30 2.45 -4.62
N MET A 67 -4.49 3.76 -4.47
CA MET A 67 -5.49 4.55 -5.21
C MET A 67 -5.08 4.84 -6.66
N LYS A 68 -3.81 4.70 -7.03
CA LYS A 68 -3.30 4.97 -8.39
C LYS A 68 -3.86 4.06 -9.48
N CYS A 69 -4.45 2.92 -9.12
CA CYS A 69 -5.05 2.01 -10.10
C CYS A 69 -6.53 2.34 -10.29
N HIS A 70 -6.97 2.58 -11.54
CA HIS A 70 -8.37 2.93 -11.82
C HIS A 70 -9.38 1.91 -11.28
N VAL A 71 -9.04 0.62 -11.27
CA VAL A 71 -9.87 -0.46 -10.71
C VAL A 71 -10.14 -0.31 -9.21
N MET A 72 -9.34 0.49 -8.50
CA MET A 72 -9.53 0.82 -7.08
C MET A 72 -10.35 2.09 -6.88
N ALA A 73 -10.61 2.89 -7.92
CA ALA A 73 -11.29 4.18 -7.79
C ALA A 73 -12.64 4.08 -7.05
N PRO A 74 -13.53 3.11 -7.33
CA PRO A 74 -14.80 3.03 -6.60
C PRO A 74 -14.69 2.73 -5.10
N ILE A 75 -13.56 2.17 -4.68
CA ILE A 75 -13.25 1.90 -3.27
C ILE A 75 -12.57 3.12 -2.64
N ALA A 76 -11.61 3.70 -3.36
CA ALA A 76 -10.85 4.86 -2.95
C ALA A 76 -11.74 6.10 -2.80
N HIS A 77 -12.56 6.40 -3.79
CA HIS A 77 -13.41 7.59 -3.79
C HIS A 77 -14.52 7.49 -2.75
N ASP A 78 -15.06 6.29 -2.51
CA ASP A 78 -15.97 6.07 -1.38
C ASP A 78 -15.28 6.33 -0.03
N MET A 79 -14.03 5.91 0.16
CA MET A 79 -13.27 6.20 1.37
C MET A 79 -13.05 7.71 1.55
N LEU A 80 -12.82 8.43 0.45
CA LEU A 80 -12.65 9.88 0.49
C LEU A 80 -13.99 10.61 0.70
N ASP A 81 -15.12 10.06 0.27
CA ASP A 81 -16.45 10.68 0.38
C ASP A 81 -16.87 10.94 1.84
N GLU A 82 -16.88 12.21 2.26
CA GLU A 82 -17.30 12.66 3.59
C GLU A 82 -18.75 12.27 3.93
N GLU A 83 -19.61 12.20 2.90
CA GLU A 83 -21.02 11.80 3.04
C GLU A 83 -21.19 10.28 3.08
N SER A 84 -20.14 9.51 2.71
CA SER A 84 -20.21 8.06 2.78
C SER A 84 -20.23 7.57 4.23
N MET A 85 -21.05 6.54 4.44
CA MET A 85 -21.26 5.88 5.71
C MET A 85 -20.60 4.50 5.77
N THR A 86 -19.82 4.13 4.75
CA THR A 86 -19.00 2.91 4.80
C THR A 86 -17.96 2.99 5.91
N LEU A 87 -17.48 1.84 6.39
CA LEU A 87 -16.46 1.86 7.45
C LEU A 87 -15.18 2.53 6.98
N ALA A 88 -14.76 2.34 5.72
CA ALA A 88 -13.57 3.00 5.20
C ALA A 88 -13.71 4.52 5.24
N ALA A 89 -14.83 5.07 4.75
CA ALA A 89 -15.12 6.50 4.79
C ALA A 89 -15.12 7.05 6.22
N ARG A 90 -15.76 6.34 7.14
CA ARG A 90 -15.81 6.73 8.56
C ARG A 90 -14.42 6.73 9.20
N HIS A 91 -13.56 5.75 8.90
CA HIS A 91 -12.20 5.74 9.44
C HIS A 91 -11.34 6.86 8.86
N TYR A 92 -11.51 7.14 7.56
CA TYR A 92 -10.78 8.19 6.86
C TYR A 92 -11.17 9.58 7.38
N LYS A 93 -12.46 9.94 7.35
CA LYS A 93 -12.94 11.28 7.71
C LYS A 93 -12.73 11.65 9.18
N ASN A 94 -12.67 10.66 10.07
CA ASN A 94 -12.36 10.89 11.49
C ASN A 94 -10.85 10.86 11.80
N GLY A 95 -9.99 10.60 10.80
CA GLY A 95 -8.54 10.56 10.98
C GLY A 95 -8.06 9.47 11.95
N TRP A 96 -8.83 8.39 12.12
CA TRP A 96 -8.48 7.30 13.06
C TRP A 96 -7.29 6.47 12.60
N ILE A 97 -6.97 6.52 11.30
CA ILE A 97 -5.79 5.94 10.68
C ILE A 97 -5.15 7.06 9.84
N GLN A 98 -3.84 7.31 10.01
CA GLN A 98 -3.22 8.57 9.56
C GLN A 98 -2.48 8.54 8.21
N SER A 99 -1.89 7.41 7.79
CA SER A 99 -1.08 7.38 6.55
C SER A 99 -1.18 6.08 5.75
N TYR A 100 -1.85 5.07 6.30
CA TYR A 100 -1.83 3.71 5.80
C TYR A 100 -3.23 3.10 5.88
N GLU A 101 -4.26 3.84 5.51
CA GLU A 101 -5.68 3.48 5.72
C GLU A 101 -6.03 2.16 5.04
N CYS A 102 -5.69 2.03 3.75
CA CYS A 102 -5.89 0.78 3.02
C CYS A 102 -5.06 -0.35 3.64
N TYR A 103 -3.76 -0.11 3.82
CA TYR A 103 -2.82 -1.14 4.28
C TYR A 103 -3.09 -1.61 5.71
N SER A 104 -3.55 -0.74 6.60
CA SER A 104 -3.79 -1.06 8.02
C SER A 104 -4.94 -2.05 8.20
N CYS A 105 -5.97 -1.98 7.35
CA CYS A 105 -7.08 -2.93 7.35
C CYS A 105 -6.79 -4.17 6.51
N HIS A 106 -6.08 -4.02 5.38
CA HIS A 106 -5.88 -5.10 4.40
C HIS A 106 -4.60 -5.93 4.60
N LYS A 107 -3.65 -5.50 5.44
CA LYS A 107 -2.57 -6.40 5.87
C LYS A 107 -3.06 -7.28 7.01
N ASP A 108 -2.63 -8.52 7.02
CA ASP A 108 -2.61 -9.28 8.27
C ASP A 108 -1.48 -8.73 9.17
N TYR A 109 -1.65 -8.83 10.50
CA TYR A 109 -0.64 -8.37 11.45
C TYR A 109 0.64 -9.22 11.41
N GLY A 110 1.75 -8.64 11.87
CA GLY A 110 3.06 -9.27 11.95
C GLY A 110 3.85 -9.29 10.63
N PHE A 111 5.04 -9.88 10.68
CA PHE A 111 5.97 -9.94 9.54
C PHE A 111 5.41 -10.79 8.40
N GLN A 112 4.84 -11.96 8.71
CA GLN A 112 4.23 -12.83 7.71
C GLN A 112 3.05 -12.18 7.01
N GLY A 113 2.20 -11.46 7.74
CA GLY A 113 1.08 -10.71 7.16
C GLY A 113 1.53 -9.58 6.24
N THR A 114 2.59 -8.87 6.63
CA THR A 114 3.25 -7.86 5.78
C THR A 114 3.82 -8.45 4.49
N MET A 115 4.50 -9.60 4.56
CA MET A 115 5.03 -10.28 3.37
C MET A 115 3.90 -10.75 2.45
N LYS A 116 2.86 -11.39 3.01
CA LYS A 116 1.71 -11.87 2.25
C LYS A 116 1.01 -10.74 1.51
N ALA A 117 0.73 -9.63 2.20
CA ALA A 117 0.10 -8.45 1.60
C ALA A 117 0.88 -7.93 0.39
N LYS A 118 2.21 -7.99 0.44
CA LYS A 118 3.08 -7.53 -0.65
C LYS A 118 3.15 -8.49 -1.82
N LEU A 119 3.17 -9.79 -1.57
CA LEU A 119 3.03 -10.80 -2.62
C LEU A 119 1.68 -10.67 -3.33
N ASP A 120 0.61 -10.40 -2.58
CA ASP A 120 -0.70 -10.09 -3.15
C ASP A 120 -0.71 -8.78 -3.95
N GLY A 121 -0.03 -7.74 -3.47
CA GLY A 121 0.18 -6.50 -4.22
C GLY A 121 0.88 -6.73 -5.56
N TYR A 122 1.96 -7.53 -5.58
CA TYR A 122 2.64 -7.91 -6.83
C TYR A 122 1.72 -8.69 -7.77
N ARG A 123 0.93 -9.63 -7.24
CA ARG A 123 -0.08 -10.36 -8.01
C ARG A 123 -1.11 -9.41 -8.63
N HIS A 124 -1.57 -8.39 -7.90
CA HIS A 124 -2.49 -7.38 -8.42
C HIS A 124 -1.84 -6.56 -9.54
N LEU A 125 -0.60 -6.11 -9.35
CA LEU A 125 0.17 -5.41 -10.39
C LEU A 125 0.29 -6.25 -11.66
N MET A 126 0.66 -7.52 -11.54
CA MET A 126 0.78 -8.42 -12.70
C MET A 126 -0.56 -8.59 -13.42
N ARG A 127 -1.67 -8.75 -12.69
CA ARG A 127 -3.01 -8.84 -13.30
C ARG A 127 -3.42 -7.55 -14.00
N TYR A 128 -3.07 -6.40 -13.41
CA TYR A 128 -3.33 -5.09 -13.98
C TYR A 128 -2.58 -4.90 -15.30
N VAL A 129 -1.25 -5.12 -15.29
CA VAL A 129 -0.38 -4.96 -16.48
C VAL A 129 -0.75 -5.93 -17.59
N THR A 130 -1.10 -7.18 -17.25
CA THR A 130 -1.53 -8.20 -18.22
C THR A 130 -3.00 -8.08 -18.63
N LYS A 131 -3.76 -7.14 -18.05
CA LYS A 131 -5.21 -6.96 -18.26
C LYS A 131 -6.04 -8.23 -18.01
N THR A 132 -5.62 -9.05 -17.05
CA THR A 132 -6.29 -10.30 -16.65
C THR A 132 -7.17 -10.13 -15.39
N TYR A 133 -7.40 -8.90 -14.96
CA TYR A 133 -8.32 -8.58 -13.87
C TYR A 133 -9.77 -8.56 -14.35
N HIS A 134 -10.70 -8.66 -13.41
CA HIS A 134 -12.15 -8.60 -13.68
C HIS A 134 -12.78 -7.62 -12.71
N GLU A 135 -13.69 -6.79 -13.22
CA GLU A 135 -14.47 -5.87 -12.43
C GLU A 135 -15.89 -6.43 -12.15
N PRO A 136 -16.48 -6.14 -10.98
CA PRO A 136 -15.88 -5.45 -9.84
C PRO A 136 -14.83 -6.31 -9.13
N ILE A 137 -13.76 -5.66 -8.65
CA ILE A 137 -12.77 -6.30 -7.79
C ILE A 137 -13.42 -6.88 -6.52
N GLN A 138 -12.96 -8.07 -6.15
CA GLN A 138 -13.46 -8.83 -5.01
C GLN A 138 -12.31 -9.17 -4.08
N TYR A 139 -12.57 -9.02 -2.78
CA TYR A 139 -11.70 -9.56 -1.75
C TYR A 139 -11.73 -11.09 -1.82
N ARG A 140 -10.54 -11.71 -1.72
CA ARG A 140 -10.40 -13.18 -1.74
C ARG A 140 -10.22 -13.70 -0.33
N GLY A 141 -11.09 -14.62 0.07
CA GLY A 141 -11.11 -15.19 1.42
C GLY A 141 -11.96 -14.37 2.38
N GLU A 142 -11.72 -14.58 3.67
CA GLU A 142 -12.45 -13.91 4.75
C GLU A 142 -11.62 -12.78 5.36
N PHE A 143 -12.29 -11.70 5.75
CA PHE A 143 -11.64 -10.58 6.41
C PHE A 143 -11.40 -10.97 7.87
N LYS A 144 -10.14 -10.88 8.33
CA LYS A 144 -9.79 -11.30 9.70
C LYS A 144 -10.21 -10.25 10.71
N ASN A 145 -11.05 -10.64 11.66
CA ASN A 145 -11.47 -9.76 12.76
C ASN A 145 -10.28 -9.23 13.58
N GLN A 146 -9.17 -9.97 13.64
CA GLN A 146 -7.95 -9.51 14.31
C GLN A 146 -7.44 -8.16 13.77
N ASN A 147 -7.68 -7.87 12.47
CA ASN A 147 -7.28 -6.60 11.89
C ASN A 147 -8.07 -5.42 12.51
N CYS A 148 -9.32 -5.65 12.91
CA CYS A 148 -10.11 -4.68 13.68
C CYS A 148 -9.60 -4.58 15.13
N LEU A 149 -9.37 -5.73 15.77
CA LEU A 149 -8.97 -5.81 17.17
C LEU A 149 -7.64 -5.12 17.46
N ASN A 150 -6.73 -5.05 16.50
CA ASN A 150 -5.46 -4.32 16.64
C ASN A 150 -5.62 -2.85 17.09
N CYS A 151 -6.75 -2.22 16.77
CA CYS A 151 -7.06 -0.85 17.19
C CYS A 151 -8.22 -0.78 18.18
N HIS A 152 -9.15 -1.74 18.13
CA HIS A 152 -10.37 -1.73 18.94
C HIS A 152 -10.26 -2.45 20.28
N GLU A 153 -9.46 -3.52 20.36
CA GLU A 153 -9.35 -4.34 21.56
C GLU A 153 -8.82 -3.53 22.75
N GLY A 154 -9.47 -3.69 23.91
CA GLY A 154 -9.09 -2.99 25.15
C GLY A 154 -9.41 -1.49 25.18
N LYS A 155 -9.97 -0.90 24.11
CA LYS A 155 -10.47 0.49 24.16
C LYS A 155 -11.74 0.57 25.00
N GLU A 156 -11.91 1.67 25.75
CA GLU A 156 -13.10 1.88 26.59
C GLU A 156 -14.40 1.76 25.78
N ALA A 157 -14.47 2.39 24.61
CA ALA A 157 -15.62 2.30 23.71
C ALA A 157 -15.94 0.86 23.28
N PHE A 158 -14.93 0.00 23.16
CA PHE A 158 -15.12 -1.41 22.82
C PHE A 158 -15.57 -2.23 24.03
N VAL A 159 -14.91 -2.06 25.18
CA VAL A 159 -15.20 -2.79 26.43
C VAL A 159 -16.57 -2.42 27.02
N SER A 160 -17.04 -1.19 26.78
CA SER A 160 -18.34 -0.72 27.28
C SER A 160 -19.55 -1.41 26.63
N VAL A 161 -19.37 -2.08 25.49
CA VAL A 161 -20.43 -2.78 24.75
C VAL A 161 -20.40 -4.27 25.12
N LYS A 162 -21.36 -4.70 25.95
CA LYS A 162 -21.42 -6.06 26.49
C LYS A 162 -21.60 -7.13 25.41
N GLU A 163 -22.20 -6.76 24.29
CA GLU A 163 -22.43 -7.61 23.13
C GLU A 163 -21.12 -8.05 22.45
N HIS A 164 -19.98 -7.39 22.71
CA HIS A 164 -18.69 -7.83 22.20
C HIS A 164 -18.14 -9.07 22.91
N GLU A 165 -18.52 -9.33 24.16
CA GLU A 165 -18.02 -10.47 24.94
C GLU A 165 -18.31 -11.83 24.27
N PRO A 166 -19.57 -12.18 23.93
CA PRO A 166 -19.86 -13.44 23.23
C PRO A 166 -19.24 -13.50 21.83
N VAL A 167 -18.99 -12.35 21.20
CA VAL A 167 -18.34 -12.28 19.88
C VAL A 167 -16.85 -12.65 20.02
N LEU A 168 -16.14 -12.16 21.04
CA LEU A 168 -14.76 -12.56 21.31
C LEU A 168 -14.65 -14.07 21.60
N VAL A 169 -15.59 -14.62 22.37
CA VAL A 169 -15.66 -16.07 22.62
C VAL A 169 -15.88 -16.84 21.32
N ASN A 170 -16.78 -16.39 20.45
CA ASN A 170 -16.99 -17.00 19.13
C ASN A 170 -15.71 -17.00 18.27
N MET A 171 -14.96 -15.88 18.28
CA MET A 171 -13.71 -15.75 17.53
C MET A 171 -12.62 -16.71 18.00
N GLN A 172 -12.65 -17.13 19.27
CA GLN A 172 -11.71 -18.09 19.85
C GLN A 172 -12.15 -19.56 19.67
N SER A 173 -13.39 -19.79 19.20
CA SER A 173 -13.89 -21.14 18.96
C SER A 173 -13.19 -21.81 17.77
N GLU A 174 -13.34 -23.14 17.65
CA GLU A 174 -12.78 -23.90 16.53
C GLU A 174 -13.42 -23.53 15.17
N THR A 175 -14.63 -22.98 15.19
CA THR A 175 -15.42 -22.64 14.00
C THR A 175 -16.02 -21.23 14.13
N PRO A 176 -15.19 -20.18 14.11
CA PRO A 176 -15.67 -18.81 14.24
C PRO A 176 -16.55 -18.47 13.03
N ASN A 177 -17.72 -17.90 13.28
CA ASN A 177 -18.71 -17.60 12.24
C ASN A 177 -19.27 -16.17 12.33
N ILE A 178 -18.80 -15.38 13.31
CA ILE A 178 -19.17 -13.96 13.45
C ILE A 178 -17.98 -13.08 13.04
N SER A 179 -18.25 -12.13 12.17
CA SER A 179 -17.33 -11.05 11.78
C SER A 179 -17.78 -9.71 12.36
N CYS A 180 -16.82 -8.82 12.65
CA CYS A 180 -17.10 -7.43 13.00
C CYS A 180 -17.98 -6.75 11.94
N LEU A 181 -17.83 -7.11 10.67
CA LEU A 181 -18.60 -6.56 9.55
C LEU A 181 -20.07 -7.00 9.54
N ASN A 182 -20.45 -8.05 10.30
CA ASN A 182 -21.85 -8.44 10.42
C ASN A 182 -22.70 -7.40 11.17
N CYS A 183 -22.09 -6.65 12.09
CA CYS A 183 -22.77 -5.63 12.90
C CYS A 183 -22.33 -4.21 12.59
N HIS A 184 -21.04 -3.98 12.31
CA HIS A 184 -20.50 -2.63 12.07
C HIS A 184 -20.71 -2.11 10.63
N GLY A 185 -21.39 -2.89 9.77
CA GLY A 185 -21.69 -2.52 8.40
C GLY A 185 -20.58 -2.86 7.41
N ARG A 186 -20.74 -2.41 6.17
CA ARG A 186 -19.83 -2.76 5.07
C ARG A 186 -18.59 -1.88 5.09
N ALA A 187 -17.45 -2.50 4.77
CA ALA A 187 -16.19 -1.78 4.62
C ALA A 187 -16.19 -0.78 3.46
N HIS A 188 -16.86 -1.15 2.36
CA HIS A 188 -16.89 -0.44 1.08
C HIS A 188 -18.29 -0.56 0.45
N PRO A 189 -18.58 0.18 -0.64
CA PRO A 189 -19.85 0.11 -1.32
C PRO A 189 -20.15 -1.31 -1.78
N GLU A 190 -21.43 -1.58 -1.91
CA GLU A 190 -21.89 -2.88 -2.37
C GLU A 190 -21.30 -3.24 -3.74
N ARG A 191 -21.09 -4.54 -3.95
CA ARG A 191 -20.51 -5.06 -5.19
C ARG A 191 -21.29 -4.62 -6.42
N SER A 192 -22.63 -4.61 -6.37
CA SER A 192 -23.51 -4.15 -7.44
C SER A 192 -23.20 -2.70 -7.83
N ARG A 193 -23.09 -1.80 -6.84
CA ARG A 193 -22.82 -0.36 -7.03
C ARG A 193 -21.46 -0.08 -7.66
N ARG A 194 -20.49 -0.98 -7.47
CA ARG A 194 -19.13 -0.90 -8.03
C ARG A 194 -18.96 -1.71 -9.33
N THR A 195 -20.04 -2.21 -9.91
CA THR A 195 -19.99 -2.98 -11.16
C THR A 195 -20.15 -2.01 -12.35
N PRO A 196 -19.28 -2.09 -13.38
CA PRO A 196 -19.44 -1.31 -14.60
C PRO A 196 -20.86 -1.43 -15.18
N GLY A 197 -21.48 -0.29 -15.54
CA GLY A 197 -22.85 -0.22 -16.04
C GLY A 197 -23.93 -0.02 -14.96
N HIS A 198 -23.58 -0.05 -13.66
CA HIS A 198 -24.49 0.41 -12.61
C HIS A 198 -24.51 1.95 -12.57
N PRO A 199 -25.66 2.62 -12.33
CA PRO A 199 -25.73 4.10 -12.29
C PRO A 199 -24.73 4.74 -11.32
N ASP A 200 -24.54 4.12 -10.15
CA ASP A 200 -23.59 4.60 -9.15
C ASP A 200 -22.11 4.35 -9.50
N TYR A 201 -21.80 3.51 -10.49
CA TYR A 201 -20.42 3.20 -10.82
C TYR A 201 -19.69 4.43 -11.38
N GLU A 202 -20.33 5.15 -12.30
CA GLU A 202 -19.76 6.38 -12.87
C GLU A 202 -19.53 7.44 -11.79
N LYS A 203 -20.50 7.61 -10.88
CA LYS A 203 -20.35 8.52 -9.73
C LYS A 203 -19.16 8.14 -8.85
N LEU A 204 -18.92 6.84 -8.67
CA LEU A 204 -17.81 6.32 -7.87
C LEU A 204 -16.45 6.39 -8.60
N LEU A 205 -16.42 6.64 -9.91
CA LEU A 205 -15.21 6.92 -10.67
C LEU A 205 -14.80 8.40 -10.62
N GLU A 206 -15.75 9.29 -10.32
CA GLU A 206 -15.47 10.70 -10.13
C GLU A 206 -14.89 10.94 -8.73
N LEU A 207 -13.89 11.82 -8.63
CA LEU A 207 -13.35 12.25 -7.34
C LEU A 207 -14.45 13.04 -6.60
N PRO A 208 -14.66 12.81 -5.29
CA PRO A 208 -15.65 13.58 -4.53
C PRO A 208 -15.36 15.09 -4.55
N ASP A 209 -16.40 15.93 -4.60
CA ASP A 209 -16.28 17.39 -4.74
C ASP A 209 -15.34 18.06 -3.72
N HIS A 210 -15.33 17.60 -2.47
CA HIS A 210 -14.44 18.15 -1.43
C HIS A 210 -12.98 17.74 -1.66
N ALA A 211 -12.74 16.51 -2.11
CA ALA A 211 -11.41 16.02 -2.48
C ALA A 211 -10.90 16.72 -3.75
N GLN A 212 -11.79 17.04 -4.69
CA GLN A 212 -11.45 17.82 -5.87
C GLN A 212 -11.06 19.26 -5.50
N ARG A 213 -11.82 19.91 -4.60
CA ARG A 213 -11.50 21.25 -4.08
C ARG A 213 -10.14 21.30 -3.37
N SER A 214 -9.82 20.31 -2.53
CA SER A 214 -8.53 20.29 -1.81
C SER A 214 -7.34 20.15 -2.77
N VAL A 215 -7.49 19.39 -3.85
CA VAL A 215 -6.47 19.29 -4.92
C VAL A 215 -6.30 20.62 -5.65
N GLU A 216 -7.40 21.32 -5.96
CA GLU A 216 -7.37 22.62 -6.62
C GLU A 216 -6.69 23.70 -5.75
N GLU A 217 -7.01 23.73 -4.45
CA GLU A 217 -6.39 24.63 -3.48
C GLU A 217 -4.89 24.40 -3.33
N GLN A 218 -4.47 23.13 -3.21
CA GLN A 218 -3.04 22.77 -3.15
C GLN A 218 -2.31 23.18 -4.43
N LYS A 219 -2.92 22.94 -5.61
CA LYS A 219 -2.36 23.35 -6.90
C LYS A 219 -2.20 24.87 -6.99
N ALA A 220 -3.20 25.62 -6.54
CA ALA A 220 -3.14 27.08 -6.49
C ALA A 220 -2.04 27.58 -5.56
N TYR A 221 -1.86 26.94 -4.39
CA TYR A 221 -0.78 27.26 -3.47
C TYR A 221 0.61 26.99 -4.08
N ILE A 222 0.83 25.82 -4.69
CA ILE A 222 2.10 25.50 -5.36
C ILE A 222 2.43 26.53 -6.45
N MET A 223 1.44 26.87 -7.29
CA MET A 223 1.61 27.90 -8.33
C MET A 223 1.93 29.30 -7.77
N SER A 224 1.57 29.58 -6.50
CA SER A 224 1.93 30.83 -5.83
C SER A 224 3.38 30.84 -5.32
N LEU A 225 3.97 29.67 -5.04
CA LEU A 225 5.37 29.53 -4.61
C LEU A 225 6.37 29.58 -5.77
N GLU A 226 5.90 29.41 -7.00
CA GLU A 226 6.71 29.46 -8.23
C GLU A 226 6.83 30.87 -8.82
N LYS A 227 6.27 31.90 -8.17
CA LYS A 227 6.36 33.32 -8.53
C LYS A 227 7.33 34.08 -7.62
#